data_AF-A0A8I1J741-F1
#
_entry.id   AF-A0A8I1J741-F1
#
_cell.length_a   1.000
_cell.length_b   1.000
_cell.length_c   1.000
_cell.angle_alpha   90.00
_cell.angle_beta   90.00
_cell.angle_gamma   90.00
#
_symmetry.space_group_name_H-M   'P 1'
#
loop_
_entity.id
_entity.type
_entity.pdbx_description
1 polymer ?
#
loop_
_entity_poly.entity_id
_entity_poly.type
_entity_poly.pdbx_seq_one_letter_code
_entity_poly.pdbx_strand_id
1 'polypeptide(L)'
;MILQYIDSLRRGNADTLLYYYTVQSGILCFLYFFFLAVFSPKKEKAVIRGAVTMCIAVTAIAYLFMPNGAKEAAASDKAFYTGYILMHYIVPLMVILDYLLFFPKGLYKALHPLCWLILPYLYIAFTMICAKFGSKIFSGFGGSSRYPYPFLDTDLYGKNKVALIIVFITAAFLALGYLLFVIDRLLGKNGKKLK
;
A
#
# COMPACT_ATOMS: atom_id res chain seq x y z
N MET A 1 23.72 -10.70 -10.44
CA MET A 1 22.88 -9.74 -9.71
C MET A 1 21.39 -10.10 -9.77
N ILE A 2 20.74 -10.16 -10.95
CA ILE A 2 19.31 -10.57 -11.07
C ILE A 2 19.05 -12.02 -10.61
N LEU A 3 19.93 -12.98 -10.95
CA LEU A 3 19.78 -14.37 -10.52
C LEU A 3 19.95 -14.57 -8.99
N GLN A 4 20.79 -13.76 -8.34
CA GLN A 4 20.93 -13.75 -6.88
C GLN A 4 19.70 -13.14 -6.19
N TYR A 5 19.11 -12.11 -6.80
CA TYR A 5 17.85 -11.54 -6.36
C TYR A 5 16.71 -12.56 -6.44
N ILE A 6 16.62 -13.31 -7.54
CA ILE A 6 15.62 -14.38 -7.74
C ILE A 6 15.80 -15.54 -6.75
N ASP A 7 17.04 -15.99 -6.51
CA ASP A 7 17.31 -17.12 -5.61
C ASP A 7 17.12 -16.77 -4.12
N SER A 8 17.24 -15.49 -3.75
CA SER A 8 16.96 -14.99 -2.40
C SER A 8 15.50 -14.62 -2.17
N LEU A 9 14.69 -14.40 -3.21
CA LEU A 9 13.22 -14.40 -3.09
C LEU A 9 12.69 -15.79 -2.71
N ARG A 10 13.41 -16.86 -3.10
CA ARG A 10 13.04 -18.26 -2.84
C ARG A 10 13.38 -18.76 -1.43
N ARG A 11 14.35 -18.13 -0.74
CA ARG A 11 14.88 -18.57 0.57
C ARG A 11 14.54 -17.62 1.73
N GLY A 12 13.70 -16.61 1.49
CA GLY A 12 13.41 -15.59 2.48
C GLY A 12 12.53 -16.09 3.61
N ASN A 13 12.85 -15.68 4.84
CA ASN A 13 12.03 -15.98 6.01
C ASN A 13 10.68 -15.25 5.89
N ALA A 14 9.55 -15.97 5.96
CA ALA A 14 8.22 -15.40 5.77
C ALA A 14 7.91 -14.27 6.76
N ASP A 15 8.53 -14.29 7.94
CA ASP A 15 8.43 -13.24 8.95
C ASP A 15 8.89 -11.87 8.42
N THR A 16 9.84 -11.84 7.48
CA THR A 16 10.35 -10.60 6.89
C THR A 16 9.30 -9.93 5.99
N LEU A 17 8.40 -10.70 5.38
CA LEU A 17 7.33 -10.18 4.52
C LEU A 17 6.33 -9.33 5.29
N LEU A 18 6.14 -9.62 6.58
CA LEU A 18 5.25 -8.86 7.44
C LEU A 18 5.64 -7.38 7.48
N TYR A 19 6.92 -7.04 7.30
CA TYR A 19 7.40 -5.65 7.36
C TYR A 19 7.29 -4.89 6.02
N TYR A 20 6.81 -5.53 4.95
CA TYR A 20 6.60 -4.87 3.66
C TYR A 20 5.30 -4.08 3.66
N TYR A 21 5.29 -2.93 2.97
CA TYR A 21 4.14 -2.04 2.89
C TYR A 21 2.89 -2.75 2.36
N THR A 22 3.05 -3.61 1.36
CA THR A 22 1.96 -4.45 0.82
C THR A 22 1.25 -5.22 1.93
N VAL A 23 2.00 -5.93 2.78
CA VAL A 23 1.43 -6.75 3.85
C VAL A 23 0.84 -5.87 4.96
N GLN A 24 1.54 -4.80 5.35
CA GLN A 24 1.05 -3.84 6.34
C GLN A 24 -0.26 -3.16 5.92
N SER A 25 -0.36 -2.73 4.65
CA SER A 25 -1.58 -2.16 4.08
C SER A 25 -2.73 -3.19 4.01
N GLY A 26 -2.41 -4.45 3.69
CA GLY A 26 -3.34 -5.57 3.71
C GLY A 26 -3.88 -5.87 5.11
N ILE A 27 -3.01 -5.92 6.12
CA ILE A 27 -3.41 -6.09 7.53
C ILE A 27 -4.30 -4.93 7.98
N LEU A 28 -3.91 -3.69 7.69
CA LEU A 28 -4.73 -2.52 8.01
C LEU A 28 -6.12 -2.61 7.37
N CYS A 29 -6.18 -2.99 6.09
CA CYS A 29 -7.43 -3.20 5.37
C CYS A 29 -8.27 -4.29 6.01
N PHE A 30 -7.68 -5.45 6.31
CA PHE A 30 -8.36 -6.55 6.96
C PHE A 30 -8.95 -6.12 8.30
N LEU A 31 -8.15 -5.50 9.18
CA LEU A 31 -8.60 -5.02 10.48
C LEU A 31 -9.74 -4.00 10.37
N TYR A 32 -9.65 -3.11 9.38
CA TYR A 32 -10.67 -2.13 9.12
C TYR A 32 -12.01 -2.76 8.71
N PHE A 33 -12.02 -3.65 7.72
CA PHE A 33 -13.24 -4.34 7.28
C PHE A 33 -13.77 -5.33 8.32
N PHE A 34 -12.87 -5.99 9.06
CA PHE A 34 -13.24 -6.83 10.20
C PHE A 34 -13.97 -6.01 11.27
N PHE A 35 -13.45 -4.82 11.61
CA PHE A 35 -14.11 -3.91 12.53
C PHE A 35 -15.51 -3.50 12.05
N LEU A 36 -15.66 -3.19 10.76
CA LEU A 36 -16.98 -2.87 10.19
C LEU A 36 -17.95 -4.05 10.27
N ALA A 37 -17.49 -5.26 9.95
CA ALA A 37 -18.31 -6.47 9.97
C ALA A 37 -18.77 -6.86 11.38
N VAL A 38 -17.87 -6.81 12.36
CA VAL A 38 -18.15 -7.24 13.74
C VAL A 38 -18.96 -6.20 14.51
N PHE A 39 -18.60 -4.92 14.40
CA PHE A 39 -19.19 -3.87 15.24
C PHE A 39 -20.31 -3.09 14.55
N SER A 40 -20.45 -3.21 13.22
CA SER A 40 -21.51 -2.56 12.43
C SER A 40 -21.79 -1.10 12.86
N PRO A 41 -20.77 -0.22 12.88
CA PRO A 41 -20.92 1.12 13.42
C PRO A 41 -21.96 1.92 12.63
N LYS A 42 -22.86 2.62 13.34
CA LYS A 42 -23.93 3.43 12.72
C LYS A 42 -23.42 4.48 11.72
N LYS A 43 -22.21 4.99 11.92
CA LYS A 43 -21.56 5.97 11.05
C LYS A 43 -20.10 5.61 10.84
N GLU A 44 -19.76 5.38 9.59
CA GLU A 44 -18.39 5.16 9.18
C GLU A 44 -17.63 6.48 9.00
N LYS A 45 -16.38 6.55 9.45
CA LYS A 45 -15.54 7.74 9.27
C LYS A 45 -14.94 7.75 7.86
N ALA A 46 -15.45 8.63 7.01
CA ALA A 46 -15.00 8.79 5.62
C ALA A 46 -13.49 9.02 5.47
N VAL A 47 -12.85 9.71 6.42
CA VAL A 47 -11.39 9.90 6.41
C VAL A 47 -10.64 8.58 6.58
N ILE A 48 -11.12 7.65 7.42
CA ILE A 48 -10.47 6.35 7.64
C ILE A 48 -10.69 5.46 6.42
N ARG A 49 -11.93 5.43 5.90
CA ARG A 49 -12.27 4.69 4.66
C ARG A 49 -11.33 5.06 3.53
N GLY A 50 -11.24 6.35 3.22
CA GLY A 50 -10.40 6.83 2.14
C GLY A 50 -8.92 6.55 2.36
N ALA A 51 -8.43 6.59 3.60
CA ALA A 51 -7.05 6.24 3.92
C ALA A 51 -6.75 4.76 3.61
N VAL A 52 -7.64 3.85 4.02
CA VAL A 52 -7.52 2.41 3.74
C VAL A 52 -7.61 2.13 2.24
N THR A 53 -8.60 2.71 1.56
CA THR A 53 -8.76 2.59 0.11
C THR A 53 -7.53 3.09 -0.64
N MET A 54 -6.96 4.24 -0.25
CA MET A 54 -5.76 4.79 -0.88
C MET A 54 -4.55 3.86 -0.69
N CYS A 55 -4.28 3.39 0.54
CA CYS A 55 -3.16 2.47 0.80
C CYS A 55 -3.24 1.20 -0.05
N ILE A 56 -4.43 0.60 -0.13
CA ILE A 56 -4.65 -0.61 -0.93
C ILE A 56 -4.56 -0.34 -2.43
N ALA A 57 -5.10 0.79 -2.92
CA ALA A 57 -5.01 1.16 -4.33
C ALA A 57 -3.55 1.43 -4.75
N VAL A 58 -2.78 2.11 -3.89
CA VAL A 58 -1.34 2.29 -4.08
C VAL A 58 -0.63 0.94 -4.19
N THR A 59 -0.94 -0.02 -3.32
CA THR A 59 -0.33 -1.36 -3.36
C THR A 59 -0.56 -2.04 -4.70
N ALA A 60 -1.79 -1.98 -5.25
CA ALA A 60 -2.10 -2.50 -6.58
C ALA A 60 -1.32 -1.76 -7.68
N ILE A 61 -1.31 -0.43 -7.66
CA ILE A 61 -0.65 0.40 -8.68
C ILE A 61 0.86 0.18 -8.67
N ALA A 62 1.50 0.21 -7.50
CA ALA A 62 2.94 -0.03 -7.35
C ALA A 62 3.35 -1.39 -7.94
N TYR A 63 2.48 -2.38 -7.78
CA TYR A 63 2.70 -3.70 -8.35
C TYR A 63 2.58 -3.75 -9.88
N LEU A 64 1.74 -2.92 -10.51
CA LEU A 64 1.71 -2.82 -11.98
C LEU A 64 3.08 -2.42 -12.54
N PHE A 65 3.79 -1.53 -11.86
CA PHE A 65 5.14 -1.07 -12.22
C PHE A 65 6.26 -2.02 -11.80
N MET A 66 5.95 -3.11 -11.09
CA MET A 66 6.97 -4.08 -10.68
C MET A 66 7.50 -4.86 -11.90
N PRO A 67 8.83 -5.08 -12.02
CA PRO A 67 9.41 -5.81 -13.14
C PRO A 67 8.91 -7.26 -13.25
N ASN A 68 8.67 -7.74 -14.48
CA ASN A 68 8.12 -9.09 -14.73
C ASN A 68 8.95 -10.21 -14.10
N GLY A 69 10.28 -10.16 -14.16
CA GLY A 69 11.12 -11.19 -13.53
C GLY A 69 10.95 -11.29 -12.02
N ALA A 70 10.58 -10.19 -11.35
CA ALA A 70 10.29 -10.22 -9.92
C ALA A 70 8.86 -10.76 -9.65
N LYS A 71 7.91 -10.56 -10.57
CA LYS A 71 6.57 -11.17 -10.53
C LYS A 71 6.65 -12.69 -10.73
N GLU A 72 7.46 -13.12 -11.69
CA GLU A 72 7.71 -14.53 -12.02
C GLU A 72 8.39 -15.28 -10.86
N ALA A 73 9.37 -14.65 -10.21
CA ALA A 73 10.01 -15.22 -9.02
C ALA A 73 9.01 -15.44 -7.88
N ALA A 74 8.12 -14.46 -7.64
CA ALA A 74 7.05 -14.59 -6.64
C ALA A 74 6.00 -15.67 -7.00
N ALA A 75 5.85 -16.00 -8.29
CA ALA A 75 4.91 -17.00 -8.80
C ALA A 75 5.46 -18.44 -8.76
N SER A 76 6.72 -18.63 -8.39
CA SER A 76 7.39 -19.94 -8.43
C SER A 76 6.91 -20.93 -7.35
N ASP A 77 6.26 -20.44 -6.29
CA ASP A 77 5.61 -21.24 -5.25
C ASP A 77 4.10 -20.97 -5.23
N LYS A 78 3.28 -22.03 -5.21
CA LYS A 78 1.81 -21.93 -5.29
C LYS A 78 1.17 -21.17 -4.12
N ALA A 79 1.68 -21.34 -2.91
CA ALA A 79 1.14 -20.65 -1.73
C ALA A 79 1.48 -19.16 -1.79
N PHE A 80 2.72 -18.82 -2.15
CA PHE A 80 3.14 -17.44 -2.36
C PHE A 80 2.38 -16.77 -3.50
N TYR A 81 2.19 -17.46 -4.63
CA TYR A 81 1.43 -16.95 -5.76
C TYR A 81 -0.01 -16.60 -5.40
N THR A 82 -0.67 -17.43 -4.58
CA THR A 82 -2.05 -17.16 -4.15
C THR A 82 -2.12 -15.90 -3.29
N GLY A 83 -1.28 -15.78 -2.27
CA GLY A 83 -1.20 -14.56 -1.45
C GLY A 83 -0.86 -13.32 -2.29
N TYR A 84 -0.02 -13.50 -3.30
CA TYR A 84 0.39 -12.46 -4.22
C TYR A 84 -0.77 -11.90 -5.05
N ILE A 85 -1.57 -12.79 -5.65
CA ILE A 85 -2.77 -12.42 -6.40
C ILE A 85 -3.80 -11.74 -5.50
N LEU A 86 -4.00 -12.27 -4.29
CA LEU A 86 -4.94 -11.69 -3.34
C LEU A 86 -4.57 -10.25 -2.96
N MET A 87 -3.31 -10.02 -2.59
CA MET A 87 -2.86 -8.73 -2.08
C MET A 87 -2.76 -7.63 -3.14
N HIS A 88 -2.51 -7.98 -4.41
CA HIS A 88 -2.26 -7.00 -5.47
C HIS A 88 -3.39 -6.85 -6.49
N TYR A 89 -4.31 -7.83 -6.59
CA TYR A 89 -5.43 -7.77 -7.52
C TYR A 89 -6.79 -7.87 -6.81
N ILE A 90 -7.04 -8.98 -6.10
CA ILE A 90 -8.39 -9.31 -5.63
C ILE A 90 -8.84 -8.36 -4.52
N VAL A 91 -8.04 -8.22 -3.45
CA VAL A 91 -8.38 -7.33 -2.33
C VAL A 91 -8.50 -5.88 -2.81
N PRO A 92 -7.55 -5.32 -3.59
CA PRO A 92 -7.71 -3.97 -4.12
C PRO A 92 -8.96 -3.76 -4.95
N LEU A 93 -9.27 -4.69 -5.86
CA LEU A 93 -10.48 -4.61 -6.66
C LEU A 93 -11.73 -4.65 -5.79
N MET A 94 -11.80 -5.56 -4.81
CA MET A 94 -12.92 -5.66 -3.89
C MET A 94 -13.11 -4.39 -3.06
N VAL A 95 -12.04 -3.76 -2.57
CA VAL A 95 -12.13 -2.51 -1.80
C VAL A 95 -12.62 -1.36 -2.67
N ILE A 96 -12.18 -1.27 -3.92
CA ILE A 96 -12.64 -0.26 -4.87
C ILE A 96 -14.12 -0.49 -5.20
N LEU A 97 -14.53 -1.73 -5.47
CA LEU A 97 -15.92 -2.08 -5.75
C LEU A 97 -16.82 -1.82 -4.53
N ASP A 98 -16.39 -2.19 -3.33
CA ASP A 98 -17.11 -1.92 -2.09
C ASP A 98 -17.34 -0.42 -1.90
N TYR A 99 -16.28 0.38 -2.10
CA TYR A 99 -16.39 1.83 -2.08
C TYR A 99 -17.39 2.33 -3.14
N LEU A 100 -17.33 1.85 -4.38
CA LEU A 100 -18.20 2.32 -5.47
C LEU A 100 -19.66 1.91 -5.26
N LEU A 101 -19.93 0.72 -4.73
CA LEU A 101 -21.27 0.15 -4.63
C LEU A 101 -21.96 0.49 -3.32
N PHE A 102 -21.25 0.45 -2.19
CA PHE A 102 -21.88 0.46 -0.86
C PHE A 102 -21.58 1.70 -0.02
N PHE A 103 -20.41 2.34 -0.19
CA PHE A 103 -20.06 3.51 0.62
C PHE A 103 -20.86 4.77 0.20
N PRO A 104 -21.42 5.58 1.12
CA PRO A 104 -22.12 6.80 0.75
C PRO A 104 -21.18 7.83 0.11
N LYS A 105 -21.59 8.39 -1.04
CA LYS A 105 -20.76 9.27 -1.86
C LYS A 105 -20.85 10.75 -1.45
N GLY A 106 -19.79 11.50 -1.72
CA GLY A 106 -19.69 12.92 -1.43
C GLY A 106 -19.33 13.24 0.02
N LEU A 107 -18.81 12.25 0.75
CA LEU A 107 -18.39 12.37 2.15
C LEU A 107 -16.90 12.72 2.30
N TYR A 108 -16.08 12.55 1.27
CA TYR A 108 -14.69 12.96 1.31
C TYR A 108 -14.58 14.49 1.32
N LYS A 109 -13.68 15.01 2.16
CA LYS A 109 -13.37 16.44 2.27
C LYS A 109 -12.04 16.75 1.60
N ALA A 110 -11.82 18.00 1.20
CA ALA A 110 -10.61 18.43 0.50
C ALA A 110 -9.30 18.21 1.29
N LEU A 111 -9.37 18.14 2.62
CA LEU A 111 -8.21 17.84 3.48
C LEU A 111 -7.98 16.34 3.69
N HIS A 112 -8.95 15.47 3.37
CA HIS A 112 -8.79 14.04 3.60
C HIS A 112 -7.58 13.44 2.86
N PRO A 113 -7.33 13.73 1.56
CA PRO A 113 -6.14 13.22 0.86
C PRO A 113 -4.82 13.55 1.57
N LEU A 114 -4.70 14.74 2.16
CA LEU A 114 -3.53 15.14 2.95
C LEU A 114 -3.44 14.32 4.24
N CYS A 115 -4.56 14.11 4.94
CA CYS A 115 -4.60 13.27 6.14
C CYS A 115 -4.22 11.81 5.84
N TRP A 116 -4.58 11.27 4.68
CA TRP A 116 -4.31 9.88 4.31
C TRP A 116 -2.82 9.58 4.17
N LEU A 117 -2.00 10.59 3.84
CA LEU A 117 -0.55 10.46 3.76
C LEU A 117 0.08 10.07 5.11
N ILE A 118 -0.61 10.23 6.23
CA ILE A 118 -0.09 9.82 7.54
C ILE A 118 0.33 8.35 7.55
N LEU A 119 -0.43 7.46 6.91
CA LEU A 119 -0.15 6.03 6.89
C LEU A 119 1.14 5.67 6.13
N PRO A 120 1.37 6.11 4.89
CA PRO A 120 2.63 5.86 4.20
C PRO A 120 3.81 6.58 4.86
N TYR A 121 3.62 7.77 5.43
CA TYR A 121 4.71 8.43 6.18
C TYR A 121 5.07 7.69 7.48
N LEU A 122 4.09 7.12 8.19
CA LEU A 122 4.36 6.24 9.32
C LEU A 122 5.16 5.01 8.90
N TYR A 123 4.84 4.42 7.74
CA TYR A 123 5.62 3.32 7.19
C TYR A 123 7.05 3.73 6.84
N ILE A 124 7.24 4.86 6.13
CA ILE A 124 8.58 5.38 5.82
C ILE A 124 9.36 5.59 7.12
N ALA A 125 8.77 6.28 8.11
CA ALA A 125 9.40 6.50 9.41
C ALA A 125 9.81 5.19 10.09
N PHE A 126 8.91 4.20 10.13
CA PHE A 126 9.19 2.86 10.64
C PHE A 126 10.41 2.23 9.95
N THR A 127 10.45 2.19 8.62
CA THR A 127 11.56 1.58 7.87
C THR A 127 12.89 2.31 8.09
N MET A 128 12.87 3.64 8.16
CA MET A 128 14.07 4.45 8.37
C MET A 128 14.61 4.30 9.80
N ILE A 129 13.72 4.17 10.79
CA ILE A 129 14.09 3.86 12.18
C ILE A 129 14.73 2.48 12.25
N CYS A 130 14.09 1.45 11.72
CA CYS A 130 14.63 0.09 11.70
C CYS A 130 16.02 0.04 11.02
N ALA A 131 16.18 0.70 9.88
CA ALA A 131 17.46 0.78 9.20
C ALA A 131 18.54 1.50 10.03
N LYS A 132 18.19 2.63 10.68
CA LYS A 132 19.12 3.38 11.54
C LYS A 132 19.67 2.54 12.68
N PHE A 133 18.85 1.69 13.29
CA PHE A 133 19.25 0.77 14.35
C PHE A 133 19.93 -0.51 13.84
N GLY A 134 20.32 -0.56 12.56
CA GLY A 134 21.05 -1.69 11.97
C GLY A 134 20.20 -2.95 11.85
N SER A 135 18.87 -2.81 11.85
CA SER A 135 17.97 -3.95 11.82
C SER A 135 18.08 -4.71 10.50
N LYS A 136 18.43 -5.99 10.60
CA LYS A 136 18.46 -6.94 9.48
C LYS A 136 17.09 -7.56 9.19
N ILE A 137 16.00 -7.04 9.77
CA ILE A 137 14.63 -7.57 9.59
C ILE A 137 14.14 -7.56 8.13
N PHE A 138 14.75 -6.74 7.28
CA PHE A 138 14.46 -6.69 5.85
C PHE A 138 15.41 -7.54 5.01
N SER A 139 16.55 -7.95 5.59
CA SER A 139 17.49 -8.85 4.93
C SER A 139 16.97 -10.28 5.06
N GLY A 140 16.79 -10.95 3.93
CA GLY A 140 16.18 -12.27 3.88
C GLY A 140 15.34 -12.49 2.64
N PHE A 141 14.57 -11.49 2.21
CA PHE A 141 13.75 -11.57 1.00
C PHE A 141 14.44 -10.89 -0.18
N GLY A 142 15.39 -11.58 -0.82
CA GLY A 142 15.97 -11.04 -2.06
C GLY A 142 17.30 -10.25 -1.93
N GLY A 143 17.74 -9.92 -0.70
CA GLY A 143 18.89 -9.02 -0.54
C GLY A 143 19.44 -8.88 0.89
N SER A 144 20.63 -8.28 0.97
CA SER A 144 21.34 -7.96 2.20
C SER A 144 21.08 -6.52 2.70
N SER A 145 20.17 -5.79 2.02
CA SER A 145 19.84 -4.42 2.40
C SER A 145 19.10 -4.39 3.74
N ARG A 146 19.39 -3.34 4.52
CA ARG A 146 18.66 -3.00 5.75
C ARG A 146 17.40 -2.15 5.47
N TYR A 147 17.02 -2.03 4.21
CA TYR A 147 15.81 -1.36 3.74
C TYR A 147 14.92 -2.37 3.01
N PRO A 148 13.58 -2.26 3.13
CA PRO A 148 12.65 -3.17 2.43
C PRO A 148 12.58 -2.91 0.92
N TYR A 149 12.93 -1.69 0.49
CA TYR A 149 12.81 -1.28 -0.90
C TYR A 149 14.06 -0.52 -1.36
N PRO A 150 14.57 -0.77 -2.58
CA PRO A 150 15.71 -0.04 -3.13
C PRO A 150 15.50 1.47 -3.15
N PHE A 151 14.27 1.93 -3.40
CA PHE A 151 13.96 3.38 -3.46
C PHE A 151 14.03 4.09 -2.09
N LEU A 152 14.07 3.34 -0.99
CA LEU A 152 14.32 3.86 0.37
C LEU A 152 15.77 3.67 0.81
N ASP A 153 16.58 2.97 0.02
CA ASP A 153 17.92 2.56 0.40
C ASP A 153 18.89 3.75 0.32
N THR A 154 19.16 4.37 1.47
CA THR A 154 20.10 5.48 1.55
C THR A 154 21.55 5.06 1.43
N ASP A 155 21.85 3.77 1.63
CA ASP A 155 23.19 3.23 1.48
C ASP A 155 23.51 3.04 -0.01
N LEU A 156 22.49 2.72 -0.82
CA LEU A 156 22.57 2.61 -2.28
C LEU A 156 22.54 3.97 -3.01
N TYR A 157 21.58 4.84 -2.68
CA TYR A 157 21.34 6.08 -3.44
C TYR A 157 21.79 7.37 -2.72
N GLY A 158 22.13 7.30 -1.44
CA GLY A 158 22.39 8.48 -0.62
C GLY A 158 21.11 9.19 -0.17
N LYS A 159 21.18 9.90 0.96
CA LYS A 159 20.03 10.55 1.61
C LYS A 159 19.30 11.55 0.71
N ASN A 160 20.03 12.34 -0.08
CA ASN A 160 19.45 13.39 -0.91
C ASN A 160 18.58 12.81 -2.04
N LYS A 161 19.05 11.75 -2.71
CA LYS A 161 18.28 11.09 -3.77
C LYS A 161 17.05 10.37 -3.21
N VAL A 162 17.20 9.69 -2.08
CA VAL A 162 16.06 9.05 -1.39
C VAL A 162 15.01 10.08 -0.97
N ALA A 163 15.42 11.22 -0.43
CA ALA A 163 14.50 12.31 -0.08
C ALA A 163 13.72 12.81 -1.31
N LEU A 164 14.40 12.99 -2.44
CA LEU A 164 13.77 13.39 -3.69
C LEU A 164 12.77 12.34 -4.20
N ILE A 165 13.11 11.05 -4.13
CA ILE A 165 12.21 9.95 -4.50
C ILE A 165 10.96 9.95 -3.61
N ILE A 166 11.12 10.14 -2.28
CA ILE A 166 10.00 10.25 -1.35
C ILE A 166 9.07 11.41 -1.74
N VAL A 167 9.61 12.56 -2.14
CA VAL A 167 8.78 13.70 -2.62
C VAL A 167 7.94 13.31 -3.84
N PHE A 168 8.54 12.64 -4.84
CA PHE A 168 7.81 12.19 -6.02
C PHE A 168 6.73 11.15 -5.68
N ILE A 169 7.03 10.20 -4.80
CA ILE A 169 6.07 9.20 -4.33
C ILE A 169 4.91 9.88 -3.59
N THR A 170 5.20 10.83 -2.71
CA THR A 170 4.18 11.62 -2.01
C THR A 170 3.28 12.37 -2.99
N ALA A 171 3.86 12.99 -4.03
CA ALA A 171 3.08 13.67 -5.06
C ALA A 171 2.15 12.70 -5.80
N ALA A 172 2.63 11.50 -6.15
CA ALA A 172 1.81 10.47 -6.78
C ALA A 172 0.66 9.99 -5.88
N PHE A 173 0.93 9.78 -4.58
CA PHE A 173 -0.08 9.35 -3.62
C PHE A 173 -1.13 10.44 -3.40
N LEU A 174 -0.68 11.69 -3.32
CA LEU A 174 -1.57 12.83 -3.16
C LEU A 174 -2.44 13.02 -4.41
N ALA A 175 -1.88 12.84 -5.61
CA ALA A 175 -2.64 12.87 -6.86
C ALA A 175 -3.73 11.78 -6.88
N LEU A 176 -3.39 10.55 -6.49
CA LEU A 176 -4.36 9.46 -6.36
C LEU A 176 -5.43 9.78 -5.29
N GLY A 177 -5.03 10.31 -4.14
CA GLY A 177 -5.95 10.71 -3.09
C GLY A 177 -6.94 11.78 -3.55
N TYR A 178 -6.47 12.80 -4.27
CA TYR A 178 -7.34 13.82 -4.86
C TYR A 178 -8.21 13.27 -6.00
N LEU A 179 -7.74 12.31 -6.79
CA LEU A 179 -8.55 11.61 -7.77
C LEU A 179 -9.74 10.91 -7.10
N LEU A 180 -9.50 10.17 -6.00
CA LEU A 180 -10.56 9.54 -5.21
C LEU A 180 -11.54 10.57 -4.63
N PHE A 181 -11.04 11.70 -4.11
CA PHE A 181 -11.87 12.81 -3.65
C PHE A 181 -12.77 13.38 -4.76
N VAL A 182 -12.23 13.60 -5.96
CA VAL A 182 -13.00 14.12 -7.09
C VAL A 182 -14.08 13.12 -7.52
N ILE A 183 -13.73 11.83 -7.65
CA ILE A 183 -14.69 10.76 -7.97
C ILE A 183 -15.83 10.75 -6.92
N ASP A 184 -15.49 10.78 -5.63
CA ASP A 184 -16.46 10.80 -4.54
C ASP A 184 -17.42 11.99 -4.66
N ARG A 185 -16.88 13.17 -4.95
CA ARG A 185 -17.64 14.41 -5.08
C ARG A 185 -18.59 14.37 -6.29
N LEU A 186 -18.14 13.85 -7.42
CA LEU A 186 -18.95 13.73 -8.64
C LEU A 186 -20.10 12.75 -8.45
N LEU A 187 -19.82 11.57 -7.90
CA LEU A 187 -20.85 10.56 -7.63
C LEU A 187 -21.87 11.06 -6.59
N GLY A 188 -21.41 11.79 -5.56
CA GLY A 188 -22.30 12.39 -4.55
C GLY A 188 -23.21 13.49 -5.09
N LYS A 189 -22.77 14.26 -6.11
CA LYS A 189 -23.62 15.25 -6.79
C LYS A 189 -24.70 14.58 -7.64
N ASN A 190 -24.35 13.53 -8.37
CA ASN A 190 -25.29 12.83 -9.25
C ASN A 190 -26.37 12.06 -8.46
N GLY A 191 -26.00 11.44 -7.34
CA GLY A 191 -26.96 10.76 -6.46
C GLY A 191 -27.99 11.69 -5.81
N LYS A 192 -27.70 13.00 -5.69
CA LYS A 192 -28.65 14.01 -5.22
C LYS A 192 -29.61 14.51 -6.30
N LYS A 193 -29.28 14.35 -7.59
CA LYS A 193 -30.15 14.72 -8.71
C LYS A 193 -31.19 13.65 -9.05
N LEU A 194 -30.98 12.41 -8.59
CA LEU A 194 -31.82 11.24 -8.84
C LEU A 194 -32.79 10.94 -7.68
N LYS A 195 -32.78 11.75 -6.61
CA LYS A 195 -33.73 11.73 -5.50
C LYS A 195 -34.57 12.99 -5.54
#